data_AF-A0A9Q1IUP6-F1
#
_entry.id   AF-A0A9Q1IUP6-F1
#
_cell.length_a   1.000
_cell.length_b   1.000
_cell.length_c   1.000
_cell.angle_alpha   90.00
_cell.angle_beta   90.00
_cell.angle_gamma   90.00
#
_symmetry.space_group_name_H-M   'P 1'
#
loop_
_entity.id
_entity.type
_entity.pdbx_description
1 polymer ?
#
loop_
_entity_poly.entity_id
_entity_poly.type
_entity_poly.pdbx_seq_one_letter_code
_entity_poly.pdbx_strand_id
1 'polypeptide(L)'
;MSKMLPTRKRKALCAFILLDHLENELEEETVKRQKKQFWVRSWLLKRQEKGCFHTLLDELHHEDPTHYRSWLRLDEDCFKQLLDMVTPLIKREDTVMREAISPAERLAVTLRYLATGETFSSLSYSFRISRQAISEIVLEVCKAIYTVLKGNFLKIPSTEEEWHTIAKRFEDVWQFPKCIGALDGKHVQSPDNSGSYYHNYKGTDSIVLMALVDADLQFVYVDVGTNGRVSDGGVWNKTTLCQALMGNKLHIPPPSPLPGRIKPVPFVVVADAAFSLKNHLMKPYPENQLNSESRVFNYRLSRARRCVENAFGVLANRMRVFRAPIALSPKKVEHIVLASTALHNFLRRQKTGRALYTPVTLTDREDLGTGDVLPGEWRAEPAPSSMVQLRATGSNNYATNAKAVREEFRDYFSTNGAVSWQQMFH
;
A
#
# COMPACT_ATOMS: atom_id res chain seq x y z
N MET A 1 59.62 -35.22 -20.24
CA MET A 1 59.51 -33.82 -20.72
C MET A 1 58.34 -33.71 -21.68
N SER A 2 57.20 -33.19 -21.21
CA SER A 2 56.00 -32.97 -22.03
C SER A 2 56.26 -31.81 -23.00
N LYS A 3 56.30 -32.09 -24.31
CA LYS A 3 56.49 -31.05 -25.34
C LYS A 3 55.22 -30.20 -25.41
N MET A 4 55.27 -29.01 -24.80
CA MET A 4 54.22 -28.01 -24.87
C MET A 4 53.98 -27.60 -26.34
N LEU A 5 52.73 -27.70 -26.79
CA LEU A 5 52.28 -27.24 -28.11
C LEU A 5 52.71 -25.78 -28.37
N PRO A 6 53.20 -25.44 -29.59
CA PRO A 6 53.59 -24.08 -29.96
C PRO A 6 52.46 -23.08 -29.71
N THR A 7 52.79 -21.89 -29.22
CA THR A 7 51.86 -20.84 -28.75
C THR A 7 50.78 -20.48 -29.77
N ARG A 8 51.10 -20.50 -31.08
CA ARG A 8 50.11 -20.29 -32.15
C ARG A 8 49.05 -21.39 -32.22
N LYS A 9 49.43 -22.66 -32.05
CA LYS A 9 48.49 -23.79 -32.07
C LYS A 9 47.58 -23.79 -30.84
N ARG A 10 48.06 -23.31 -29.69
CA ARG A 10 47.24 -23.14 -28.48
C ARG A 10 46.23 -22.00 -28.61
N LYS A 11 46.64 -20.86 -29.17
CA LYS A 11 45.73 -19.74 -29.44
C LYS A 11 44.63 -20.13 -30.44
N ALA A 12 44.99 -20.88 -31.49
CA ALA A 12 44.02 -21.41 -32.45
C ALA A 12 43.04 -22.40 -31.80
N LEU A 13 43.52 -23.30 -30.93
CA LEU A 13 42.68 -24.25 -30.20
C LEU A 13 41.73 -23.55 -29.22
N CYS A 14 42.21 -22.55 -28.47
CA CYS A 14 41.36 -21.74 -27.60
C CYS A 14 40.30 -20.96 -28.37
N ALA A 15 40.64 -20.40 -29.55
CA ALA A 15 39.68 -19.69 -30.39
C ALA A 15 38.61 -20.64 -30.94
N PHE A 16 38.97 -21.87 -31.30
CA PHE A 16 38.02 -22.88 -31.76
C PHE A 16 37.06 -23.32 -30.65
N ILE A 17 37.58 -23.54 -29.44
CA ILE A 17 36.74 -23.90 -28.28
C ILE A 17 35.79 -22.75 -27.91
N LEU A 18 36.26 -21.50 -27.99
CA LEU A 18 35.41 -20.32 -27.74
C LEU A 18 34.32 -20.16 -28.81
N LEU A 19 34.63 -20.41 -30.09
CA LEU A 19 33.64 -20.37 -31.17
C LEU A 19 32.60 -21.48 -31.02
N ASP A 20 33.04 -22.71 -30.70
CA ASP A 20 32.14 -23.85 -30.45
C ASP A 20 31.25 -23.61 -29.21
N HIS A 21 31.79 -22.98 -28.16
CA HIS A 21 30.99 -22.63 -26.98
C HIS A 21 29.99 -21.51 -27.28
N LEU A 22 30.38 -20.50 -28.06
CA LEU A 22 29.48 -19.42 -28.49
C LEU A 22 28.40 -19.92 -29.47
N GLU A 23 28.73 -20.85 -30.37
CA GLU A 23 27.73 -21.50 -31.23
C GLU A 23 26.75 -22.34 -30.41
N ASN A 24 27.22 -23.09 -29.41
CA ASN A 24 26.35 -23.83 -28.50
C ASN A 24 25.47 -22.90 -27.63
N GLU A 25 25.99 -21.78 -27.13
CA GLU A 25 25.18 -20.77 -26.40
C GLU A 25 24.13 -20.11 -27.32
N LEU A 26 24.49 -19.82 -28.58
CA LEU A 26 23.54 -19.29 -29.58
C LEU A 26 22.49 -20.32 -29.99
N GLU A 27 22.84 -21.61 -30.05
CA GLU A 27 21.90 -22.69 -30.29
C GLU A 27 20.96 -22.93 -29.09
N GLU A 28 21.47 -22.84 -27.86
CA GLU A 28 20.66 -22.91 -26.63
C GLU A 28 19.68 -21.73 -26.49
N GLU A 29 20.02 -20.54 -27.02
CA GLU A 29 19.10 -19.39 -27.09
C GLU A 29 17.99 -19.55 -28.15
N THR A 30 18.12 -20.49 -29.10
CA THR A 30 17.05 -20.82 -30.04
C THR A 30 16.08 -21.86 -29.46
N VAL A 31 15.34 -21.48 -28.41
CA VAL A 31 14.18 -22.25 -27.95
C VAL A 31 13.23 -22.47 -29.13
N LYS A 32 13.23 -23.68 -29.71
CA LYS A 32 12.32 -24.08 -30.80
C LYS A 32 10.89 -23.78 -30.37
N ARG A 33 10.31 -22.69 -30.90
CA ARG A 33 8.90 -22.32 -30.69
C ARG A 33 8.04 -23.49 -31.16
N GLN A 34 7.50 -24.27 -30.21
CA GLN A 34 6.53 -25.31 -30.51
C GLN A 34 5.38 -24.70 -31.32
N LYS A 35 5.06 -25.30 -32.48
CA LYS A 35 3.90 -24.89 -33.28
C LYS A 35 2.66 -24.94 -32.38
N LYS A 36 1.95 -23.81 -32.27
CA LYS A 36 0.70 -23.75 -31.52
C LYS A 36 -0.29 -24.75 -32.13
N GLN A 37 -0.73 -25.75 -31.34
CA GLN A 37 -1.70 -26.76 -31.80
C GLN A 37 -3.08 -26.16 -32.11
N PHE A 38 -3.42 -25.01 -31.52
CA PHE A 38 -4.68 -24.30 -31.73
C PHE A 38 -4.47 -22.80 -31.53
N TRP A 39 -5.18 -21.99 -32.33
CA TRP A 39 -5.11 -20.53 -32.27
C TRP A 39 -5.65 -19.98 -30.93
N VAL A 40 -6.82 -20.47 -30.51
CA VAL A 40 -7.45 -20.22 -29.20
C VAL A 40 -8.14 -21.51 -28.74
N ARG A 41 -8.15 -21.78 -27.43
CA ARG A 41 -8.86 -22.95 -26.87
C ARG A 41 -10.38 -22.75 -26.99
N SER A 42 -11.11 -23.75 -27.45
CA SER A 42 -12.56 -23.64 -27.73
C SER A 42 -13.41 -23.16 -26.56
N TRP A 43 -13.02 -23.49 -25.32
CA TRP A 43 -13.75 -23.04 -24.13
C TRP A 43 -13.60 -21.54 -23.84
N LEU A 44 -12.50 -20.91 -24.28
CA LEU A 44 -12.30 -19.45 -24.17
C LEU A 44 -13.19 -18.68 -25.16
N LEU A 45 -13.55 -19.30 -26.29
CA LEU A 45 -14.46 -18.69 -27.27
C LEU A 45 -15.87 -18.49 -26.70
N LYS A 46 -16.24 -19.25 -25.65
CA LYS A 46 -17.54 -19.13 -24.95
C LYS A 46 -17.53 -18.05 -23.86
N ARG A 47 -16.71 -17.00 -24.00
CA ARG A 47 -16.57 -15.91 -23.00
C ARG A 47 -17.90 -15.20 -22.75
N GLN A 48 -18.56 -14.74 -23.82
CA GLN A 48 -19.83 -14.01 -23.74
C GLN A 48 -20.97 -14.86 -23.13
N GLU A 49 -20.98 -16.17 -23.41
CA GLU A 49 -22.06 -17.07 -22.98
C GLU A 49 -21.86 -17.65 -21.57
N LYS A 50 -20.60 -17.85 -21.15
CA LYS A 50 -20.25 -18.69 -19.99
C LYS A 50 -19.17 -18.08 -19.09
N GLY A 51 -18.69 -16.88 -19.38
CA GLY A 51 -17.77 -16.14 -18.51
C GLY A 51 -18.53 -15.53 -17.36
N CYS A 52 -17.99 -15.59 -16.14
CA CYS A 52 -18.70 -15.14 -14.94
C CYS A 52 -19.10 -13.67 -14.96
N PHE A 53 -18.45 -12.82 -15.76
CA PHE A 53 -18.86 -11.43 -15.96
C PHE A 53 -20.25 -11.32 -16.63
N HIS A 54 -20.52 -12.15 -17.63
CA HIS A 54 -21.78 -12.14 -18.40
C HIS A 54 -22.85 -13.08 -17.82
N THR A 55 -22.50 -13.88 -16.82
CA THR A 55 -23.43 -14.79 -16.15
C THR A 55 -23.59 -14.38 -14.70
N LEU A 56 -22.78 -14.91 -13.79
CA LEU A 56 -22.93 -14.73 -12.36
C LEU A 56 -22.92 -13.26 -11.93
N LEU A 57 -22.01 -12.44 -12.45
CA LEU A 57 -21.93 -11.04 -12.03
C LEU A 57 -23.15 -10.23 -12.49
N ASP A 58 -23.69 -10.54 -13.68
CA ASP A 58 -24.90 -9.93 -14.20
C ASP A 58 -26.13 -10.39 -13.41
N GLU A 59 -26.21 -11.67 -13.05
CA GLU A 59 -27.25 -12.22 -12.15
C GLU A 59 -27.21 -11.52 -10.78
N LEU A 60 -26.02 -11.45 -10.14
CA LEU A 60 -25.85 -10.77 -8.86
C LEU A 60 -26.21 -9.28 -8.93
N HIS A 61 -25.92 -8.62 -10.05
CA HIS A 61 -26.24 -7.21 -10.25
C HIS A 61 -27.76 -6.96 -10.17
N HIS A 62 -28.56 -7.83 -10.79
CA HIS A 62 -30.01 -7.68 -10.84
C HIS A 62 -30.73 -8.27 -9.62
N GLU A 63 -30.20 -9.35 -9.05
CA GLU A 63 -30.90 -10.16 -8.05
C GLU A 63 -30.36 -9.96 -6.62
N ASP A 64 -29.07 -9.67 -6.45
CA ASP A 64 -28.44 -9.57 -5.11
C ASP A 64 -27.32 -8.50 -5.03
N PRO A 65 -27.70 -7.22 -4.82
CA PRO A 65 -26.74 -6.13 -4.68
C PRO A 65 -25.72 -6.32 -3.54
N THR A 66 -26.07 -7.09 -2.51
CA THR A 66 -25.17 -7.36 -1.37
C THR A 66 -24.03 -8.28 -1.80
N HIS A 67 -24.35 -9.35 -2.52
CA HIS A 67 -23.35 -10.27 -3.06
C HIS A 67 -22.59 -9.67 -4.24
N TYR A 68 -23.22 -8.86 -5.09
CA TYR A 68 -22.53 -8.06 -6.11
C TYR A 68 -21.42 -7.20 -5.47
N ARG A 69 -21.78 -6.45 -4.41
CA ARG A 69 -20.81 -5.64 -3.65
C ARG A 69 -19.75 -6.48 -2.98
N SER A 70 -20.11 -7.62 -2.39
CA SER A 70 -19.13 -8.52 -1.79
C SER A 70 -18.12 -9.03 -2.82
N TRP A 71 -18.60 -9.32 -4.04
CA TRP A 71 -17.80 -9.86 -5.12
C TRP A 71 -16.80 -8.86 -5.70
N LEU A 72 -17.21 -7.60 -5.89
CA LEU A 72 -16.35 -6.53 -6.45
C LEU A 72 -15.67 -5.64 -5.38
N ARG A 73 -16.15 -5.67 -4.13
CA ARG A 73 -15.80 -4.75 -3.01
C ARG A 73 -16.28 -3.31 -3.19
N LEU A 74 -17.27 -3.10 -4.03
CA LEU A 74 -17.84 -1.81 -4.40
C LEU A 74 -19.28 -2.00 -4.87
N ASP A 75 -20.11 -1.01 -4.57
CA ASP A 75 -21.48 -0.98 -5.07
C ASP A 75 -21.52 -0.59 -6.55
N GLU A 76 -22.71 -0.69 -7.13
CA GLU A 76 -22.96 -0.40 -8.54
C GLU A 76 -22.63 1.05 -8.92
N ASP A 77 -23.00 2.03 -8.08
CA ASP A 77 -22.74 3.44 -8.35
C ASP A 77 -21.24 3.73 -8.37
N CYS A 78 -20.50 3.18 -7.40
CA CYS A 78 -19.04 3.25 -7.36
C CYS A 78 -18.41 2.54 -8.57
N PHE A 79 -18.96 1.40 -8.99
CA PHE A 79 -18.48 0.69 -10.17
C PHE A 79 -18.65 1.52 -11.43
N LYS A 80 -19.84 2.06 -11.67
CA LYS A 80 -20.14 2.92 -12.83
C LYS A 80 -19.27 4.16 -12.85
N GLN A 81 -19.16 4.86 -11.73
CA GLN A 81 -18.31 6.04 -11.62
C GLN A 81 -16.84 5.71 -11.91
N LEU A 82 -16.32 4.61 -11.34
CA LEU A 82 -14.95 4.19 -11.59
C LEU A 82 -14.76 3.77 -13.04
N LEU A 83 -15.71 3.04 -13.61
CA LEU A 83 -15.72 2.58 -15.00
C LEU A 83 -15.67 3.77 -15.96
N ASP A 84 -16.47 4.81 -15.76
CA ASP A 84 -16.49 6.00 -16.59
C ASP A 84 -15.13 6.70 -16.59
N MET A 85 -14.50 6.82 -15.42
CA MET A 85 -13.17 7.42 -15.29
C MET A 85 -12.07 6.61 -15.98
N VAL A 86 -12.08 5.28 -15.84
CA VAL A 86 -10.99 4.44 -16.41
C VAL A 86 -11.19 4.07 -17.87
N THR A 87 -12.43 4.09 -18.39
CA THR A 87 -12.77 3.66 -19.75
C THR A 87 -11.91 4.33 -20.83
N PRO A 88 -11.66 5.65 -20.81
CA PRO A 88 -10.81 6.31 -21.79
C PRO A 88 -9.37 5.76 -21.85
N LEU A 89 -8.89 5.15 -20.76
CA LEU A 89 -7.52 4.64 -20.65
C LEU A 89 -7.40 3.13 -20.93
N ILE A 90 -8.49 2.37 -20.84
CA ILE A 90 -8.46 0.91 -20.93
C ILE A 90 -9.27 0.32 -22.08
N LYS A 91 -10.05 1.14 -22.81
CA LYS A 91 -10.82 0.71 -23.97
C LYS A 91 -9.89 0.20 -25.08
N ARG A 92 -10.30 -0.90 -25.71
CA ARG A 92 -9.64 -1.52 -26.86
C ARG A 92 -10.63 -1.62 -28.00
N GLU A 93 -10.09 -1.76 -29.21
CA GLU A 93 -10.88 -1.89 -30.43
C GLU A 93 -11.02 -3.36 -30.82
N ASP A 94 -12.16 -3.68 -31.42
CA ASP A 94 -12.39 -4.99 -32.02
C ASP A 94 -11.46 -5.17 -33.21
N THR A 95 -11.05 -6.41 -33.45
CA THR A 95 -10.35 -6.77 -34.68
C THR A 95 -11.25 -7.66 -35.52
N VAL A 96 -10.92 -7.79 -36.81
CA VAL A 96 -11.61 -8.72 -37.73
C VAL A 96 -11.70 -10.15 -37.18
N MET A 97 -10.76 -10.54 -36.32
CA MET A 97 -10.64 -11.90 -35.79
C MET A 97 -11.26 -12.08 -34.40
N ARG A 98 -11.47 -11.01 -33.63
CA ARG A 98 -11.96 -11.10 -32.23
C ARG A 98 -12.54 -9.79 -31.72
N GLU A 99 -13.60 -9.91 -30.94
CA GLU A 99 -14.09 -8.83 -30.08
C GLU A 99 -13.10 -8.54 -28.95
N ALA A 100 -12.86 -7.27 -28.70
CA ALA A 100 -12.15 -6.78 -27.54
C ALA A 100 -12.87 -7.19 -26.25
N ILE A 101 -12.09 -7.34 -25.18
CA ILE A 101 -12.64 -7.51 -23.83
C ILE A 101 -13.11 -6.10 -23.41
N SER A 102 -14.38 -5.99 -23.02
CA SER A 102 -14.99 -4.69 -22.73
C SER A 102 -14.30 -3.98 -21.55
N PRO A 103 -14.32 -2.64 -21.47
CA PRO A 103 -13.79 -1.91 -20.31
C PRO A 103 -14.38 -2.39 -18.97
N ALA A 104 -15.68 -2.70 -18.95
CA ALA A 104 -16.38 -3.18 -17.77
C ALA A 104 -15.86 -4.56 -17.32
N GLU A 105 -15.69 -5.49 -18.26
CA GLU A 105 -15.14 -6.82 -17.96
C GLU A 105 -13.68 -6.75 -17.50
N ARG A 106 -12.88 -5.88 -18.13
CA ARG A 106 -11.48 -5.60 -17.75
C ARG A 106 -11.37 -5.03 -16.34
N LEU A 107 -12.26 -4.11 -15.98
CA LEU A 107 -12.33 -3.55 -14.64
C LEU A 107 -12.77 -4.61 -13.63
N ALA A 108 -13.83 -5.37 -13.93
CA ALA A 108 -14.37 -6.41 -13.06
C ALA A 108 -13.35 -7.50 -12.74
N VAL A 109 -12.60 -8.02 -13.72
CA VAL A 109 -11.55 -9.03 -13.47
C VAL A 109 -10.41 -8.48 -12.61
N THR A 110 -10.07 -7.19 -12.77
CA THR A 110 -9.04 -6.53 -11.97
C THR A 110 -9.51 -6.34 -10.53
N LEU A 111 -10.72 -5.84 -10.33
CA LEU A 111 -11.31 -5.68 -9.00
C LEU A 111 -11.46 -7.02 -8.29
N ARG A 112 -11.88 -8.07 -9.02
CA ARG A 112 -11.95 -9.43 -8.47
C ARG A 112 -10.58 -9.90 -8.00
N TYR A 113 -9.53 -9.70 -8.81
CA TYR A 113 -8.16 -10.02 -8.43
C TYR A 113 -7.73 -9.29 -7.15
N LEU A 114 -7.97 -7.99 -7.05
CA LEU A 114 -7.65 -7.21 -5.84
C LEU A 114 -8.44 -7.71 -4.61
N ALA A 115 -9.72 -8.00 -4.80
CA ALA A 115 -10.65 -8.42 -3.77
C ALA A 115 -10.37 -9.81 -3.19
N THR A 116 -9.84 -10.75 -3.99
CA THR A 116 -9.65 -12.14 -3.58
C THR A 116 -8.20 -12.60 -3.51
N GLY A 117 -7.30 -11.98 -4.29
CA GLY A 117 -5.93 -12.47 -4.47
C GLY A 117 -5.85 -13.78 -5.25
N GLU A 118 -6.91 -14.17 -5.97
CA GLU A 118 -6.92 -15.39 -6.78
C GLU A 118 -5.81 -15.41 -7.83
N THR A 119 -5.36 -16.61 -8.17
CA THR A 119 -4.36 -16.76 -9.25
C THR A 119 -4.95 -16.36 -10.59
N PHE A 120 -4.13 -15.85 -11.49
CA PHE A 120 -4.56 -15.58 -12.87
C PHE A 120 -5.07 -16.84 -13.58
N SER A 121 -4.65 -18.03 -13.16
CA SER A 121 -5.20 -19.30 -13.66
C SER A 121 -6.66 -19.51 -13.22
N SER A 122 -6.99 -19.26 -11.94
CA SER A 122 -8.37 -19.33 -11.44
C SER A 122 -9.27 -18.31 -12.15
N LEU A 123 -8.79 -17.08 -12.27
CA LEU A 123 -9.50 -16.02 -12.99
C LEU A 123 -9.67 -16.36 -14.47
N SER A 124 -8.70 -17.07 -15.07
CA SER A 124 -8.78 -17.51 -16.46
C SER A 124 -9.93 -18.47 -16.71
N TYR A 125 -10.14 -19.43 -15.81
CA TYR A 125 -11.27 -20.36 -15.92
C TYR A 125 -12.61 -19.68 -15.68
N SER A 126 -12.69 -18.79 -14.70
CA SER A 126 -13.96 -18.12 -14.34
C SER A 126 -14.40 -17.07 -15.36
N PHE A 127 -13.51 -16.16 -15.76
CA PHE A 127 -13.81 -15.12 -16.75
C PHE A 127 -13.68 -15.60 -18.19
N ARG A 128 -13.06 -16.77 -18.44
CA ARG A 128 -12.74 -17.26 -19.80
C ARG A 128 -11.87 -16.30 -20.60
N ILE A 129 -10.99 -15.59 -19.90
CA ILE A 129 -9.93 -14.76 -20.48
C ILE A 129 -8.59 -15.49 -20.30
N SER A 130 -7.70 -15.47 -21.29
CA SER A 130 -6.41 -16.14 -21.16
C SER A 130 -5.58 -15.55 -20.01
N ARG A 131 -4.81 -16.39 -19.32
CA ARG A 131 -3.91 -15.98 -18.23
C ARG A 131 -3.01 -14.80 -18.64
N GLN A 132 -2.50 -14.81 -19.87
CA GLN A 132 -1.65 -13.76 -20.43
C GLN A 132 -2.41 -12.43 -20.51
N ALA A 133 -3.63 -12.45 -21.07
CA ALA A 133 -4.45 -11.26 -21.17
C ALA A 133 -4.84 -10.72 -19.78
N ILE A 134 -5.18 -11.58 -18.82
CA ILE A 134 -5.48 -11.15 -17.44
C ILE A 134 -4.28 -10.43 -16.82
N SER A 135 -3.07 -10.98 -16.97
CA SER A 135 -1.83 -10.37 -16.46
C SER A 135 -1.60 -8.95 -17.01
N GLU A 136 -1.90 -8.73 -18.30
CA GLU A 136 -1.81 -7.41 -18.94
C GLU A 136 -2.94 -6.48 -18.48
N ILE A 137 -4.18 -6.98 -18.47
CA ILE A 137 -5.37 -6.24 -18.04
C ILE A 137 -5.22 -5.70 -16.62
N VAL A 138 -4.86 -6.57 -15.66
CA VAL A 138 -4.70 -6.18 -14.26
C VAL A 138 -3.70 -5.03 -14.13
N LEU A 139 -2.59 -5.10 -14.85
CA LEU A 139 -1.57 -4.05 -14.80
C LEU A 139 -2.05 -2.74 -15.42
N GLU A 140 -2.68 -2.80 -16.60
CA GLU A 140 -3.21 -1.64 -17.31
C GLU A 140 -4.32 -0.95 -16.51
N VAL A 141 -5.24 -1.73 -15.93
CA VAL A 141 -6.35 -1.22 -15.14
C VAL A 141 -5.85 -0.65 -13.81
N CYS A 142 -4.92 -1.29 -13.11
CA CYS A 142 -4.33 -0.72 -11.89
C CYS A 142 -3.66 0.65 -12.17
N LYS A 143 -2.91 0.76 -13.27
CA LYS A 143 -2.34 2.06 -13.70
C LYS A 143 -3.41 3.09 -14.00
N ALA A 144 -4.47 2.70 -14.70
CA ALA A 144 -5.59 3.59 -15.00
C ALA A 144 -6.29 4.07 -13.72
N ILE A 145 -6.64 3.15 -12.80
CA ILE A 145 -7.23 3.44 -11.49
C ILE A 145 -6.39 4.46 -10.73
N TYR A 146 -5.09 4.20 -10.58
CA TYR A 146 -4.21 5.14 -9.90
C TYR A 146 -4.16 6.50 -10.59
N THR A 147 -4.08 6.52 -11.93
CA THR A 147 -3.99 7.76 -12.72
C THR A 147 -5.20 8.66 -12.52
N VAL A 148 -6.41 8.10 -12.56
CA VAL A 148 -7.66 8.86 -12.46
C VAL A 148 -7.99 9.24 -11.02
N LEU A 149 -7.59 8.42 -10.05
CA LEU A 149 -7.93 8.66 -8.64
C LEU A 149 -6.90 9.50 -7.89
N LYS A 150 -5.59 9.42 -8.21
CA LYS A 150 -4.53 10.03 -7.39
C LYS A 150 -4.72 11.54 -7.16
N GLY A 151 -5.13 12.28 -8.20
CA GLY A 151 -5.23 13.74 -8.13
C GLY A 151 -6.30 14.24 -7.16
N ASN A 152 -7.40 13.49 -7.05
CA ASN A 152 -8.55 13.88 -6.23
C ASN A 152 -8.55 13.16 -4.88
N PHE A 153 -8.10 11.90 -4.83
CA PHE A 153 -8.28 11.03 -3.66
C PHE A 153 -6.99 10.76 -2.89
N LEU A 154 -5.81 10.86 -3.50
CA LEU A 154 -4.51 10.61 -2.86
C LEU A 154 -3.61 11.85 -2.98
N LYS A 155 -4.07 12.96 -2.40
CA LYS A 155 -3.46 14.29 -2.53
C LYS A 155 -2.82 14.73 -1.21
N ILE A 156 -1.56 15.15 -1.28
CA ILE A 156 -0.89 15.85 -0.18
C ILE A 156 -1.47 17.27 -0.09
N PRO A 157 -1.81 17.76 1.11
CA PRO A 157 -2.18 19.15 1.31
C PRO A 157 -1.13 20.11 0.76
N SER A 158 -1.64 21.19 0.18
CA SER A 158 -0.94 22.20 -0.59
C SER A 158 -1.02 23.59 0.03
N THR A 159 -1.91 23.78 1.01
CA THR A 159 -2.10 25.05 1.73
C THR A 159 -2.11 24.87 3.24
N GLU A 160 -1.84 25.96 3.96
CA GLU A 160 -1.88 25.98 5.43
C GLU A 160 -3.27 25.61 5.97
N GLU A 161 -4.34 26.03 5.30
CA GLU A 161 -5.73 25.74 5.68
C GLU A 161 -6.07 24.25 5.56
N GLU A 162 -5.60 23.58 4.50
CA GLU A 162 -5.77 22.14 4.34
C GLU A 162 -5.04 21.39 5.48
N TRP A 163 -3.83 21.81 5.87
CA TRP A 163 -3.12 21.24 7.02
C TRP A 163 -3.81 21.52 8.36
N HIS A 164 -4.32 22.74 8.56
CA HIS A 164 -5.10 23.08 9.74
C HIS A 164 -6.35 22.21 9.87
N THR A 165 -7.02 21.91 8.75
CA THR A 165 -8.19 21.04 8.71
C THR A 165 -7.85 19.64 9.19
N ILE A 166 -6.75 19.05 8.70
CA ILE A 166 -6.27 17.74 9.16
C ILE A 166 -5.91 17.78 10.65
N ALA A 167 -5.17 18.81 11.08
CA ALA A 167 -4.75 18.95 12.47
C ALA A 167 -5.92 19.06 13.44
N LYS A 168 -6.93 19.86 13.07
CA LYS A 168 -8.18 19.99 13.82
C LYS A 168 -8.89 18.64 13.89
N ARG A 169 -8.94 17.90 12.79
CA ARG A 169 -9.58 16.57 12.77
C ARG A 169 -8.88 15.57 13.69
N PHE A 170 -7.55 15.59 13.78
CA PHE A 170 -6.80 14.80 14.76
C PHE A 170 -7.07 15.21 16.20
N GLU A 171 -7.24 16.50 16.46
CA GLU A 171 -7.63 17.01 17.77
C GLU A 171 -9.04 16.53 18.16
N ASP A 172 -10.00 16.66 17.25
CA ASP A 172 -11.40 16.30 17.48
C ASP A 172 -11.60 14.79 17.69
N VAL A 173 -10.91 13.95 16.92
CA VAL A 173 -11.10 12.48 16.94
C VAL A 173 -10.12 11.78 17.87
N TRP A 174 -8.85 12.16 17.81
CA TRP A 174 -7.75 11.46 18.48
C TRP A 174 -7.17 12.25 19.66
N GLN A 175 -7.69 13.46 19.93
CA GLN A 175 -7.20 14.36 20.98
C GLN A 175 -5.69 14.60 20.87
N PHE A 176 -5.18 14.73 19.64
CA PHE A 176 -3.78 15.05 19.38
C PHE A 176 -3.71 16.35 18.56
N PRO A 177 -3.65 17.52 19.21
CA PRO A 177 -3.60 18.81 18.51
C PRO A 177 -2.32 18.90 17.66
N LYS A 178 -2.39 19.66 16.57
CA LYS A 178 -1.26 19.87 15.64
C LYS A 178 -0.72 18.60 14.97
N CYS A 179 -1.37 17.44 15.12
CA CYS A 179 -1.01 16.23 14.38
C CYS A 179 -1.50 16.33 12.94
N ILE A 180 -0.62 16.22 11.96
CA ILE A 180 -0.95 16.32 10.53
C ILE A 180 -0.91 14.98 9.80
N GLY A 181 -0.76 13.89 10.54
CA GLY A 181 -0.79 12.54 9.99
C GLY A 181 -0.09 11.53 10.89
N ALA A 182 -0.43 10.26 10.68
CA ALA A 182 0.27 9.13 11.24
C ALA A 182 1.06 8.41 10.15
N LEU A 183 2.36 8.21 10.39
CA LEU A 183 3.29 7.56 9.48
C LEU A 183 3.54 6.13 9.91
N ASP A 184 3.48 5.21 8.96
CA ASP A 184 3.86 3.81 9.15
C ASP A 184 4.31 3.20 7.82
N GLY A 185 5.10 2.14 7.90
CA GLY A 185 5.58 1.43 6.71
C GLY A 185 5.35 -0.07 6.79
N LYS A 186 5.09 -0.69 5.63
CA LYS A 186 4.91 -2.13 5.46
C LYS A 186 5.83 -2.67 4.36
N HIS A 187 6.35 -3.87 4.54
CA HIS A 187 6.82 -4.70 3.44
C HIS A 187 5.63 -5.31 2.70
N VAL A 188 5.65 -5.29 1.37
CA VAL A 188 4.76 -6.08 0.52
C VAL A 188 5.58 -7.18 -0.14
N GLN A 189 5.31 -8.44 0.21
CA GLN A 189 6.05 -9.60 -0.30
C GLN A 189 5.73 -9.88 -1.77
N SER A 190 6.78 -10.16 -2.54
CA SER A 190 6.77 -10.30 -3.98
C SER A 190 7.76 -11.39 -4.39
N PRO A 191 7.44 -12.69 -4.22
CA PRO A 191 8.40 -13.80 -4.28
C PRO A 191 8.92 -14.12 -5.70
N ASP A 192 8.60 -13.30 -6.69
CA ASP A 192 9.10 -13.49 -8.06
C ASP A 192 10.59 -13.14 -8.10
N ASN A 193 11.43 -14.09 -8.53
CA ASN A 193 12.91 -14.05 -8.52
C ASN A 193 13.45 -12.92 -9.41
N SER A 194 13.33 -11.68 -8.96
CA SER A 194 13.73 -10.48 -9.72
C SER A 194 15.22 -10.16 -9.61
N GLY A 195 16.01 -11.10 -9.08
CA GLY A 195 17.45 -10.99 -8.88
C GLY A 195 17.83 -10.52 -7.47
N SER A 196 19.13 -10.49 -7.18
CA SER A 196 19.69 -10.20 -5.84
C SER A 196 19.41 -8.79 -5.30
N TYR A 197 18.82 -7.91 -6.12
CA TYR A 197 18.53 -6.52 -5.75
C TYR A 197 17.37 -6.40 -4.76
N TYR A 198 16.27 -7.16 -4.90
CA TYR A 198 15.10 -7.07 -4.01
C TYR A 198 15.13 -8.07 -2.84
N HIS A 199 16.14 -8.92 -2.82
CA HIS A 199 16.25 -10.09 -1.96
C HIS A 199 16.47 -9.66 -0.51
N ASN A 200 15.46 -9.75 0.35
CA ASN A 200 15.61 -9.42 1.76
C ASN A 200 16.54 -10.45 2.46
N TYR A 201 17.00 -10.14 3.68
CA TYR A 201 17.89 -11.04 4.47
C TYR A 201 17.24 -12.40 4.82
N LYS A 202 15.93 -12.58 4.57
CA LYS A 202 15.17 -13.81 4.82
C LYS A 202 14.90 -14.65 3.57
N GLY A 203 15.43 -14.28 2.41
CA GLY A 203 15.26 -15.09 1.21
C GLY A 203 14.06 -14.72 0.31
N THR A 204 13.37 -13.59 0.56
CA THR A 204 12.19 -13.19 -0.24
C THR A 204 12.32 -11.76 -0.80
N ASP A 205 11.90 -11.56 -2.04
CA ASP A 205 11.83 -10.23 -2.67
C ASP A 205 10.63 -9.44 -2.07
N SER A 206 10.85 -8.21 -1.61
CA SER A 206 9.77 -7.35 -1.08
C SER A 206 9.99 -5.88 -1.37
N ILE A 207 8.89 -5.14 -1.54
CA ILE A 207 8.92 -3.68 -1.69
C ILE A 207 8.43 -3.01 -0.40
N VAL A 208 9.00 -1.86 -0.06
CA VAL A 208 8.51 -1.04 1.03
C VAL A 208 7.39 -0.14 0.52
N LEU A 209 6.28 -0.15 1.25
CA LEU A 209 5.18 0.79 1.19
C LEU A 209 5.27 1.68 2.43
N MET A 210 5.56 2.97 2.24
CA MET A 210 5.52 3.98 3.29
C MET A 210 4.29 4.86 3.08
N ALA A 211 3.50 5.09 4.12
CA ALA A 211 2.29 5.89 3.98
C ALA A 211 2.05 6.83 5.15
N LEU A 212 1.56 8.04 4.82
CA LEU A 212 1.01 9.00 5.78
C LEU A 212 -0.50 8.92 5.71
N VAL A 213 -1.15 8.73 6.85
CA VAL A 213 -2.61 8.58 6.97
C VAL A 213 -3.19 9.66 7.86
N ASP A 214 -4.33 10.24 7.45
CA ASP A 214 -5.03 11.25 8.25
C ASP A 214 -5.88 10.66 9.39
N ALA A 215 -6.49 11.53 10.18
CA ALA A 215 -7.35 11.14 11.29
C ALA A 215 -8.57 10.32 10.86
N ASP A 216 -9.00 10.50 9.62
CA ASP A 216 -10.11 9.80 9.02
C ASP A 216 -9.64 8.55 8.29
N LEU A 217 -8.45 7.99 8.50
CA LEU A 217 -7.93 6.75 7.88
C LEU A 217 -7.72 6.87 6.35
N GLN A 218 -7.59 8.08 5.79
CA GLN A 218 -7.28 8.27 4.37
C GLN A 218 -5.78 8.37 4.15
N PHE A 219 -5.28 7.74 3.09
CA PHE A 219 -3.89 7.86 2.69
C PHE A 219 -3.63 9.25 2.09
N VAL A 220 -2.87 10.09 2.79
CA VAL A 220 -2.50 11.45 2.34
C VAL A 220 -1.26 11.40 1.44
N TYR A 221 -0.35 10.48 1.74
CA TYR A 221 0.88 10.25 0.99
C TYR A 221 1.17 8.77 0.96
N VAL A 222 1.67 8.29 -0.18
CA VAL A 222 2.13 6.91 -0.37
C VAL A 222 3.40 6.92 -1.20
N ASP A 223 4.42 6.22 -0.74
CA ASP A 223 5.67 5.93 -1.45
C ASP A 223 5.85 4.42 -1.54
N VAL A 224 6.11 3.91 -2.74
CA VAL A 224 6.23 2.47 -3.00
C VAL A 224 7.43 2.22 -3.89
N GLY A 225 8.13 1.11 -3.63
CA GLY A 225 9.20 0.63 -4.52
C GLY A 225 10.60 0.78 -3.94
N THR A 226 10.76 1.36 -2.75
CA THR A 226 12.03 1.28 -2.03
C THR A 226 12.30 -0.18 -1.65
N ASN A 227 13.53 -0.64 -1.90
CA ASN A 227 13.98 -2.00 -1.61
C ASN A 227 13.74 -2.41 -0.15
N GLY A 228 13.17 -3.61 0.08
CA GLY A 228 12.89 -4.19 1.39
C GLY A 228 14.11 -4.45 2.30
N ARG A 229 15.34 -4.20 1.86
CA ARG A 229 16.53 -4.23 2.74
C ARG A 229 16.67 -3.01 3.65
N VAL A 230 15.95 -1.92 3.36
CA VAL A 230 16.12 -0.63 4.05
C VAL A 230 15.11 -0.53 5.20
N SER A 231 15.55 -0.09 6.38
CA SER A 231 14.69 0.14 7.55
C SER A 231 13.81 1.39 7.41
N ASP A 232 12.78 1.53 8.26
CA ASP A 232 11.82 2.64 8.29
C ASP A 232 12.50 4.01 8.23
N GLY A 233 13.50 4.23 9.08
CA GLY A 233 14.27 5.48 9.10
C GLY A 233 15.10 5.70 7.84
N GLY A 234 15.66 4.63 7.27
CA GLY A 234 16.43 4.69 6.01
C GLY A 234 15.55 4.93 4.79
N VAL A 235 14.34 4.36 4.76
CA VAL A 235 13.34 4.61 3.71
C VAL A 235 12.80 6.02 3.86
N TRP A 236 12.40 6.41 5.06
CA TRP A 236 11.90 7.75 5.38
C TRP A 236 12.83 8.85 4.84
N ASN A 237 14.13 8.79 5.13
CA ASN A 237 15.08 9.81 4.67
C ASN A 237 15.21 9.92 3.14
N LYS A 238 14.77 8.91 2.38
CA LYS A 238 14.76 8.91 0.92
C LYS A 238 13.41 9.31 0.32
N THR A 239 12.33 9.31 1.11
CA THR A 239 10.99 9.64 0.61
C THR A 239 10.91 11.11 0.16
N THR A 240 10.11 11.35 -0.87
CA THR A 240 9.82 12.71 -1.35
C THR A 240 9.13 13.54 -0.26
N LEU A 241 8.31 12.92 0.59
CA LEU A 241 7.67 13.58 1.73
C LEU A 241 8.69 14.11 2.74
N CYS A 242 9.69 13.31 3.12
CA CYS A 242 10.73 13.75 4.04
C CYS A 242 11.56 14.91 3.48
N GLN A 243 11.93 14.83 2.19
CA GLN A 243 12.63 15.92 1.51
C GLN A 243 11.77 17.20 1.45
N ALA A 244 10.47 17.08 1.21
CA ALA A 244 9.55 18.21 1.18
C ALA A 244 9.35 18.84 2.58
N LEU A 245 9.29 18.01 3.64
CA LEU A 245 9.25 18.46 5.03
C LEU A 245 10.53 19.22 5.41
N MET A 246 11.70 18.68 5.08
CA MET A 246 12.99 19.33 5.39
C MET A 246 13.20 20.62 4.59
N GLY A 247 12.71 20.66 3.35
CA GLY A 247 12.83 21.82 2.46
C GLY A 247 11.74 22.89 2.63
N ASN A 248 10.85 22.75 3.62
CA ASN A 248 9.69 23.63 3.84
C ASN A 248 8.80 23.83 2.59
N LYS A 249 8.65 22.77 1.78
CA LYS A 249 7.91 22.82 0.49
C LYS A 249 6.43 22.48 0.59
N LEU A 250 5.96 22.14 1.79
CA LEU A 250 4.60 21.66 2.02
C LEU A 250 3.62 22.73 2.50
N HIS A 251 4.08 23.97 2.70
CA HIS A 251 3.28 25.06 3.28
C HIS A 251 2.60 24.63 4.59
N ILE A 252 3.35 23.96 5.46
CA ILE A 252 2.87 23.61 6.80
C ILE A 252 2.82 24.91 7.61
N PRO A 253 1.73 25.18 8.34
CA PRO A 253 1.62 26.43 9.07
C PRO A 253 2.76 26.62 10.07
N PRO A 254 3.16 27.88 10.34
CA PRO A 254 4.29 28.16 11.22
C PRO A 254 4.04 27.64 12.65
N PRO A 255 5.11 27.38 13.43
CA PRO A 255 4.97 26.98 14.82
C PRO A 255 4.11 27.95 15.63
N SER A 256 3.21 27.41 16.43
CA SER A 256 2.36 28.18 17.34
C SER A 256 2.13 27.40 18.64
N PRO A 257 1.73 28.04 19.73
CA PRO A 257 1.57 27.35 21.01
C PRO A 257 0.46 26.29 20.97
N LEU A 258 0.58 25.28 21.83
CA LEU A 258 -0.53 24.38 22.13
C LEU A 258 -1.61 25.12 22.93
N PRO A 259 -2.87 24.65 22.93
CA PRO A 259 -3.93 25.26 23.73
C PRO A 259 -3.53 25.42 25.21
N GLY A 260 -3.61 26.64 25.75
CA GLY A 260 -3.24 26.93 27.14
C GLY A 260 -1.73 26.89 27.45
N ARG A 261 -0.87 26.75 26.43
CA ARG A 261 0.60 26.80 26.54
C ARG A 261 1.12 28.08 25.88
N ILE A 262 2.36 28.45 26.21
CA ILE A 262 3.00 29.69 25.72
C ILE A 262 4.08 29.38 24.67
N LYS A 263 4.78 28.24 24.82
CA LYS A 263 5.89 27.88 23.96
C LYS A 263 5.38 27.42 22.59
N PRO A 264 5.85 28.03 21.48
CA PRO A 264 5.42 27.61 20.15
C PRO A 264 6.01 26.24 19.79
N VAL A 265 5.18 25.40 19.18
CA VAL A 265 5.58 24.08 18.64
C VAL A 265 5.11 23.91 17.21
N PRO A 266 5.86 23.16 16.38
CA PRO A 266 5.47 22.90 15.00
C PRO A 266 4.26 21.95 14.93
N PHE A 267 3.67 21.84 13.74
CA PHE A 267 2.82 20.71 13.39
C PHE A 267 3.65 19.44 13.24
N VAL A 268 3.11 18.30 13.68
CA VAL A 268 3.86 17.06 13.82
C VAL A 268 3.17 15.88 13.14
N VAL A 269 3.97 14.94 12.68
CA VAL A 269 3.55 13.60 12.27
C VAL A 269 3.85 12.63 13.41
N VAL A 270 2.92 11.73 13.72
CA VAL A 270 3.15 10.68 14.72
C VAL A 270 3.65 9.41 14.03
N ALA A 271 4.66 8.76 14.62
CA ALA A 271 5.30 7.60 14.03
C ALA A 271 5.70 6.56 15.09
N ASP A 272 6.08 5.38 14.62
CA ASP A 272 6.48 4.28 15.48
C ASP A 272 7.86 4.46 16.12
N ALA A 273 8.23 3.53 17.01
CA ALA A 273 9.51 3.57 17.70
C ALA A 273 10.72 3.38 16.77
N ALA A 274 10.55 2.79 15.57
CA ALA A 274 11.58 2.56 14.57
C ALA A 274 12.05 3.87 13.92
N PHE A 275 11.20 4.88 13.85
CA PHE A 275 11.59 6.18 13.30
C PHE A 275 12.52 6.95 14.26
N SER A 276 13.31 7.87 13.70
CA SER A 276 14.12 8.81 14.48
C SER A 276 13.28 10.03 14.87
N LEU A 277 13.41 10.50 16.11
CA LEU A 277 12.73 11.71 16.57
C LEU A 277 13.25 12.94 15.79
N LYS A 278 12.32 13.76 15.26
CA LYS A 278 12.62 15.02 14.53
C LYS A 278 11.63 16.10 14.97
N ASN A 279 11.88 17.36 14.61
CA ASN A 279 11.00 18.48 14.99
C ASN A 279 9.55 18.25 14.52
N HIS A 280 9.35 17.69 13.33
CA HIS A 280 8.04 17.37 12.74
C HIS A 280 7.67 15.88 12.86
N LEU A 281 8.45 15.05 13.56
CA LEU A 281 8.21 13.60 13.65
C LEU A 281 8.32 13.13 15.10
N MET A 282 7.16 12.84 15.70
CA MET A 282 7.03 12.39 17.08
C MET A 282 7.04 10.87 17.17
N LYS A 283 7.75 10.35 18.18
CA LYS A 283 7.83 8.92 18.46
C LYS A 283 7.71 8.66 19.97
N PRO A 284 7.27 7.46 20.39
CA PRO A 284 7.12 7.15 21.80
C PRO A 284 8.44 7.26 22.57
N TYR A 285 8.34 7.54 23.88
CA TYR A 285 9.43 7.35 24.82
C TYR A 285 9.77 5.85 24.93
N PRO A 286 11.05 5.50 25.06
CA PRO A 286 11.47 4.12 25.32
C PRO A 286 10.86 3.56 26.61
N GLU A 287 10.51 2.27 26.63
CA GLU A 287 9.87 1.61 27.78
C GLU A 287 10.69 1.72 29.07
N ASN A 288 12.02 1.67 28.96
CA ASN A 288 12.94 1.80 30.10
C ASN A 288 13.07 3.22 30.66
N GLN A 289 12.39 4.21 30.08
CA GLN A 289 12.41 5.62 30.50
C GLN A 289 10.99 6.15 30.83
N LEU A 290 10.05 5.25 31.11
CA LEU A 290 8.65 5.61 31.34
C LEU A 290 8.37 6.10 32.76
N ASN A 291 8.07 7.39 32.88
CA ASN A 291 7.41 7.98 34.04
C ASN A 291 5.90 8.17 33.74
N SER A 292 5.12 8.64 34.72
CA SER A 292 3.66 8.80 34.55
C SER A 292 3.31 9.68 33.33
N GLU A 293 3.99 10.81 33.16
CA GLU A 293 3.74 11.74 32.07
C GLU A 293 4.13 11.17 30.70
N SER A 294 5.27 10.49 30.60
CA SER A 294 5.71 9.86 29.34
C SER A 294 4.87 8.64 28.98
N ARG A 295 4.26 7.96 29.96
CA ARG A 295 3.22 6.94 29.71
C ARG A 295 1.96 7.57 29.07
N VAL A 296 1.46 8.66 29.64
CA VAL A 296 0.32 9.40 29.07
C VAL A 296 0.62 9.85 27.64
N PHE A 297 1.81 10.42 27.39
CA PHE A 297 2.24 10.79 26.05
C PHE A 297 2.26 9.58 25.09
N ASN A 298 2.87 8.46 25.51
CA ASN A 298 2.97 7.25 24.68
C ASN A 298 1.59 6.71 24.34
N TYR A 299 0.67 6.70 25.30
CA TYR A 299 -0.70 6.29 25.09
C TYR A 299 -1.42 7.21 24.09
N ARG A 300 -1.34 8.55 24.26
CA ARG A 300 -1.94 9.52 23.32
C ARG A 300 -1.36 9.41 21.92
N LEU A 301 -0.05 9.19 21.80
CA LEU A 301 0.62 8.94 20.52
C LEU A 301 0.17 7.62 19.88
N SER A 302 0.11 6.53 20.64
CA SER A 302 -0.38 5.23 20.18
C SER A 302 -1.82 5.33 19.67
N ARG A 303 -2.68 6.02 20.43
CA ARG A 303 -4.06 6.31 20.06
C ARG A 303 -4.17 7.05 18.73
N ALA A 304 -3.41 8.13 18.53
CA ALA A 304 -3.38 8.84 17.25
C ALA A 304 -2.85 7.96 16.10
N ARG A 305 -1.90 7.06 16.37
CA ARG A 305 -1.37 6.11 15.37
C ARG A 305 -2.35 5.00 15.00
N ARG A 306 -3.39 4.74 15.78
CA ARG A 306 -4.39 3.72 15.41
C ARG A 306 -5.06 4.02 14.07
N CYS A 307 -5.10 5.27 13.60
CA CYS A 307 -5.65 5.57 12.28
C CYS A 307 -4.83 4.93 11.14
N VAL A 308 -3.49 4.96 11.20
CA VAL A 308 -2.65 4.34 10.17
C VAL A 308 -2.67 2.82 10.26
N GLU A 309 -2.70 2.27 11.48
CA GLU A 309 -2.84 0.82 11.69
C GLU A 309 -4.17 0.30 11.12
N ASN A 310 -5.28 0.96 11.45
CA ASN A 310 -6.59 0.64 10.90
C ASN A 310 -6.66 0.83 9.38
N ALA A 311 -6.04 1.87 8.82
CA ALA A 311 -6.04 2.07 7.37
C ALA A 311 -5.36 0.92 6.63
N PHE A 312 -4.20 0.46 7.11
CA PHE A 312 -3.53 -0.74 6.57
C PHE A 312 -4.35 -2.01 6.79
N GLY A 313 -4.93 -2.19 7.98
CA GLY A 313 -5.79 -3.33 8.31
C GLY A 313 -7.01 -3.44 7.39
N VAL A 314 -7.73 -2.33 7.21
CA VAL A 314 -8.87 -2.23 6.28
C VAL A 314 -8.43 -2.49 4.85
N LEU A 315 -7.31 -1.91 4.41
CA LEU A 315 -6.77 -2.14 3.06
C LEU A 315 -6.51 -3.63 2.81
N ALA A 316 -5.84 -4.31 3.74
CA ALA A 316 -5.51 -5.73 3.63
C ALA A 316 -6.75 -6.65 3.69
N ASN A 317 -7.73 -6.29 4.52
CA ASN A 317 -8.98 -7.03 4.66
C ASN A 317 -9.85 -6.92 3.40
N ARG A 318 -9.99 -5.70 2.86
CA ARG A 318 -10.81 -5.43 1.67
C ARG A 318 -10.14 -5.91 0.39
N MET A 319 -8.84 -5.67 0.25
CA MET A 319 -8.03 -6.08 -0.90
C MET A 319 -7.21 -7.31 -0.52
N ARG A 320 -7.85 -8.49 -0.59
CA ARG A 320 -7.22 -9.74 -0.11
C ARG A 320 -5.98 -10.17 -0.89
N VAL A 321 -5.69 -9.52 -2.02
CA VAL A 321 -4.39 -9.65 -2.72
C VAL A 321 -3.20 -9.42 -1.79
N PHE A 322 -3.34 -8.61 -0.73
CA PHE A 322 -2.28 -8.38 0.25
C PHE A 322 -2.17 -9.42 1.37
N ARG A 323 -3.00 -10.48 1.36
CA ARG A 323 -2.97 -11.50 2.43
C ARG A 323 -1.95 -12.61 2.17
N ALA A 324 -1.61 -12.83 0.91
CA ALA A 324 -0.58 -13.77 0.47
C ALA A 324 0.50 -13.06 -0.36
N PRO A 325 1.73 -13.58 -0.42
CA PRO A 325 2.78 -13.01 -1.26
C PRO A 325 2.30 -12.85 -2.71
N ILE A 326 2.49 -11.65 -3.27
CA ILE A 326 1.97 -11.33 -4.61
C ILE A 326 2.98 -11.84 -5.63
N ALA A 327 2.67 -12.98 -6.25
CA ALA A 327 3.54 -13.67 -7.21
C ALA A 327 3.62 -12.93 -8.57
N LEU A 328 4.12 -11.70 -8.55
CA LEU A 328 4.38 -10.82 -9.68
C LEU A 328 5.69 -10.08 -9.42
N SER A 329 6.30 -9.51 -10.45
CA SER A 329 7.50 -8.70 -10.27
C SER A 329 7.25 -7.45 -9.40
N PRO A 330 8.26 -6.96 -8.66
CA PRO A 330 8.14 -5.79 -7.78
C PRO A 330 7.48 -4.57 -8.43
N LYS A 331 7.81 -4.28 -9.70
CA LYS A 331 7.24 -3.17 -10.47
C LYS A 331 5.74 -3.33 -10.72
N LYS A 332 5.24 -4.57 -10.91
CA LYS A 332 3.80 -4.82 -11.04
C LYS A 332 3.11 -4.68 -9.68
N VAL A 333 3.73 -5.17 -8.62
CA VAL A 333 3.23 -5.03 -7.25
C VAL A 333 3.11 -3.56 -6.85
N GLU A 334 4.06 -2.72 -7.25
CA GLU A 334 3.99 -1.26 -7.05
C GLU A 334 2.69 -0.66 -7.59
N HIS A 335 2.32 -0.99 -8.83
CA HIS A 335 1.07 -0.50 -9.42
C HIS A 335 -0.18 -1.04 -8.72
N ILE A 336 -0.15 -2.28 -8.22
CA ILE A 336 -1.24 -2.87 -7.43
C ILE A 336 -1.40 -2.10 -6.11
N VAL A 337 -0.31 -1.82 -5.41
CA VAL A 337 -0.32 -1.06 -4.16
C VAL A 337 -0.87 0.34 -4.38
N LEU A 338 -0.34 1.07 -5.37
CA LEU A 338 -0.77 2.44 -5.69
C LEU A 338 -2.26 2.52 -6.08
N ALA A 339 -2.72 1.57 -6.91
CA ALA A 339 -4.13 1.49 -7.27
C ALA A 339 -5.02 1.21 -6.05
N SER A 340 -4.57 0.31 -5.17
CA SER A 340 -5.34 -0.11 -4.00
C SER A 340 -5.47 1.00 -2.96
N THR A 341 -4.41 1.79 -2.71
CA THR A 341 -4.47 2.93 -1.78
C THR A 341 -5.35 4.06 -2.30
N ALA A 342 -5.27 4.34 -3.61
CA ALA A 342 -6.15 5.32 -4.24
C ALA A 342 -7.62 4.86 -4.24
N LEU A 343 -7.88 3.58 -4.53
CA LEU A 343 -9.21 2.99 -4.50
C LEU A 343 -9.80 2.96 -3.08
N HIS A 344 -8.98 2.69 -2.06
CA HIS A 344 -9.37 2.79 -0.66
C HIS A 344 -9.90 4.20 -0.33
N ASN A 345 -9.15 5.24 -0.69
CA ASN A 345 -9.59 6.62 -0.45
C ASN A 345 -10.85 6.97 -1.24
N PHE A 346 -10.94 6.54 -2.50
CA PHE A 346 -12.14 6.69 -3.32
C PHE A 346 -13.37 6.13 -2.60
N LEU A 347 -13.34 4.86 -2.21
CA LEU A 347 -14.48 4.18 -1.56
C LEU A 347 -14.84 4.81 -0.21
N ARG A 348 -13.86 5.34 0.53
CA ARG A 348 -14.10 5.98 1.83
C ARG A 348 -14.62 7.40 1.74
N ARG A 349 -14.47 8.08 0.61
CA ARG A 349 -15.06 9.40 0.36
C ARG A 349 -16.49 9.32 -0.18
N GLN A 350 -16.96 8.13 -0.53
CA GLN A 350 -18.34 7.96 -1.00
C GLN A 350 -19.33 8.14 0.15
N LYS A 351 -20.35 8.97 -0.10
CA LYS A 351 -21.36 9.34 0.92
C LYS A 351 -22.13 8.12 1.44
N THR A 352 -22.53 7.23 0.54
CA THR A 352 -23.24 5.98 0.84
C THR A 352 -22.27 4.82 1.10
N GLY A 353 -21.13 4.80 0.40
CA GLY A 353 -20.16 3.70 0.43
C GLY A 353 -19.25 3.65 1.67
N ARG A 354 -19.00 4.77 2.38
CA ARG A 354 -18.04 4.78 3.51
C ARG A 354 -18.40 3.79 4.60
N ALA A 355 -19.64 3.75 5.05
CA ALA A 355 -20.10 2.84 6.10
C ALA A 355 -20.11 1.37 5.64
N LEU A 356 -20.26 1.13 4.34
CA LEU A 356 -20.23 -0.21 3.75
C LEU A 356 -18.80 -0.73 3.57
N TYR A 357 -17.89 0.15 3.15
CA TYR A 357 -16.48 -0.17 2.93
C TYR A 357 -15.69 -0.20 4.23
N THR A 358 -15.95 0.70 5.17
CA THR A 358 -15.34 0.70 6.51
C THR A 358 -16.45 0.79 7.56
N PRO A 359 -17.21 -0.31 7.77
CA PRO A 359 -18.18 -0.36 8.85
C PRO A 359 -17.44 -0.16 10.16
N VAL A 360 -18.10 0.47 11.11
CA VAL A 360 -17.44 0.93 12.32
C VAL A 360 -16.86 -0.27 13.11
N THR A 361 -17.39 -1.49 12.95
CA THR A 361 -16.89 -2.72 13.58
C THR A 361 -15.58 -3.22 12.97
N LEU A 362 -15.26 -2.79 11.75
CA LEU A 362 -14.02 -3.14 11.05
C LEU A 362 -12.81 -2.36 11.55
N THR A 363 -12.93 -1.44 12.49
CA THR A 363 -11.81 -0.65 13.00
C THR A 363 -11.72 -0.75 14.50
N ASP A 364 -10.51 -0.62 15.04
CA ASP A 364 -10.29 -0.60 16.48
C ASP A 364 -11.04 0.57 17.13
N ARG A 365 -11.61 0.32 18.31
CA ARG A 365 -12.36 1.30 19.09
C ARG A 365 -11.89 1.30 20.54
N GLU A 366 -12.18 2.38 21.25
CA GLU A 366 -12.02 2.42 22.69
C GLU A 366 -13.38 2.44 23.37
N ASP A 367 -13.52 1.60 24.39
CA ASP A 367 -14.59 1.72 25.36
C ASP A 367 -14.12 2.64 26.48
N LEU A 368 -14.68 3.85 26.52
CA LEU A 368 -14.32 4.85 27.55
C LEU A 368 -14.89 4.50 28.93
N GLY A 369 -15.86 3.59 29.01
CA GLY A 369 -16.45 3.11 30.26
C GLY A 369 -15.63 2.01 30.92
N THR A 370 -15.04 1.11 30.13
CA THR A 370 -14.20 0.01 30.66
C THR A 370 -12.71 0.30 30.62
N GLY A 371 -12.26 1.23 29.78
CA GLY A 371 -10.83 1.48 29.56
C GLY A 371 -10.19 0.45 28.61
N ASP A 372 -10.99 -0.29 27.83
CA ASP A 372 -10.49 -1.31 26.91
C ASP A 372 -10.44 -0.83 25.46
N VAL A 373 -9.46 -1.36 24.72
CA VAL A 373 -9.42 -1.24 23.27
C VAL A 373 -10.11 -2.45 22.65
N LEU A 374 -11.28 -2.23 22.06
CA LEU A 374 -12.00 -3.24 21.30
C LEU A 374 -11.33 -3.41 19.94
N PRO A 375 -10.74 -4.58 19.63
CA PRO A 375 -10.10 -4.82 18.35
C PRO A 375 -11.14 -4.85 17.22
N GLY A 376 -10.83 -4.21 16.09
CA GLY A 376 -11.69 -4.26 14.91
C GLY A 376 -11.70 -5.65 14.28
N GLU A 377 -12.76 -5.97 13.53
CA GLU A 377 -12.93 -7.28 12.86
C GLU A 377 -11.74 -7.67 11.97
N TRP A 378 -11.02 -6.69 11.41
CA TRP A 378 -9.82 -6.95 10.60
C TRP A 378 -8.70 -7.65 11.39
N ARG A 379 -8.66 -7.49 12.72
CA ARG A 379 -7.68 -8.15 13.60
C ARG A 379 -8.07 -9.60 13.92
N ALA A 380 -9.33 -10.00 13.71
CA ALA A 380 -9.78 -11.38 13.95
C ALA A 380 -9.27 -12.35 12.86
N GLU A 381 -8.91 -11.83 11.70
CA GLU A 381 -8.34 -12.63 10.63
C GLU A 381 -6.83 -12.82 10.80
N PRO A 382 -6.25 -13.97 10.35
CA PRO A 382 -4.80 -14.14 10.36
C PRO A 382 -4.09 -13.00 9.64
N ALA A 383 -3.06 -12.46 10.30
CA ALA A 383 -2.27 -11.34 9.81
C ALA A 383 -1.77 -11.60 8.38
N PRO A 384 -1.82 -10.59 7.48
CA PRO A 384 -1.40 -10.75 6.10
C PRO A 384 0.07 -11.15 6.03
N SER A 385 0.35 -12.25 5.33
CA SER A 385 1.74 -12.69 5.09
C SER A 385 2.46 -11.84 4.04
N SER A 386 1.70 -11.09 3.21
CA SER A 386 2.26 -10.16 2.23
C SER A 386 2.59 -8.81 2.82
N MET A 387 1.66 -8.20 3.57
CA MET A 387 1.84 -6.90 4.23
C MET A 387 2.40 -7.08 5.64
N VAL A 388 3.72 -7.07 5.77
CA VAL A 388 4.43 -7.31 7.04
C VAL A 388 5.00 -6.00 7.57
N GLN A 389 4.97 -5.80 8.89
CA GLN A 389 5.64 -4.65 9.52
C GLN A 389 7.12 -4.59 9.14
N LEU A 390 7.62 -3.39 8.87
CA LEU A 390 9.06 -3.18 8.70
C LEU A 390 9.80 -3.49 10.02
N ARG A 391 11.09 -3.83 9.94
CA ARG A 391 11.92 -4.10 11.12
C ARG A 391 12.57 -2.81 11.63
N ALA A 392 12.40 -2.56 12.92
CA ALA A 392 13.02 -1.43 13.59
C ALA A 392 14.55 -1.50 13.56
N THR A 393 15.20 -0.47 13.01
CA THR A 393 16.60 -0.15 13.32
C THR A 393 16.62 1.23 13.96
N GLY A 394 16.54 1.27 15.28
CA GLY A 394 16.54 2.52 16.02
C GLY A 394 17.88 3.25 15.90
N SER A 395 17.82 4.55 15.63
CA SER A 395 18.88 5.48 16.03
C SER A 395 18.34 6.38 17.12
N ASN A 396 19.04 6.43 18.25
CA ASN A 396 18.69 7.27 19.41
C ASN A 396 19.31 8.67 19.32
N ASN A 397 19.97 9.02 18.20
CA ASN A 397 20.56 10.34 18.01
C ASN A 397 19.53 11.29 17.39
N TYR A 398 19.03 12.24 18.19
CA TYR A 398 18.13 13.30 17.74
C TYR A 398 18.60 14.67 18.24
N ALA A 399 18.29 15.72 17.47
CA ALA A 399 18.67 17.09 17.82
C ALA A 399 17.92 17.57 19.08
N THR A 400 18.58 18.39 19.90
CA THR A 400 18.05 18.92 21.18
C THR A 400 16.67 19.58 21.02
N ASN A 401 16.41 20.24 19.89
CA ASN A 401 15.11 20.87 19.61
C ASN A 401 13.95 19.86 19.51
N ALA A 402 14.18 18.70 18.89
CA ALA A 402 13.14 17.68 18.74
C ALA A 402 12.72 17.09 20.10
N LYS A 403 13.66 17.01 21.05
CA LYS A 403 13.38 16.62 22.44
C LYS A 403 12.44 17.61 23.11
N ALA A 404 12.75 18.89 23.01
CA ALA A 404 11.99 19.98 23.60
C ALA A 404 10.57 20.08 23.04
N VAL A 405 10.36 19.78 21.74
CA VAL A 405 9.01 19.67 21.15
C VAL A 405 8.25 18.52 21.78
N ARG A 406 8.85 17.32 21.88
CA ARG A 406 8.18 16.16 22.47
C ARG A 406 7.83 16.36 23.94
N GLU A 407 8.73 16.97 24.71
CA GLU A 407 8.49 17.33 26.11
C GLU A 407 7.33 18.31 26.26
N GLU A 408 7.22 19.30 25.36
CA GLU A 408 6.10 20.24 25.39
C GLU A 408 4.74 19.54 25.14
N PHE A 409 4.68 18.58 24.22
CA PHE A 409 3.49 17.75 24.03
C PHE A 409 3.21 16.84 25.24
N ARG A 410 4.24 16.22 25.82
CA ARG A 410 4.11 15.39 27.03
C ARG A 410 3.49 16.21 28.16
N ASP A 411 4.08 17.36 28.46
CA ASP A 411 3.63 18.23 29.55
C ASP A 411 2.21 18.74 29.27
N TYR A 412 1.89 19.09 28.03
CA TYR A 412 0.53 19.46 27.63
C TYR A 412 -0.48 18.35 27.92
N PHE A 413 -0.22 17.10 27.52
CA PHE A 413 -1.15 15.98 27.76
C PHE A 413 -1.29 15.64 29.25
N SER A 414 -0.28 15.95 30.06
CA SER A 414 -0.33 15.80 31.52
C SER A 414 -0.96 17.00 32.24
N THR A 415 -1.21 18.12 31.55
CA THR A 415 -1.75 19.36 32.14
C THR A 415 -2.95 19.87 31.34
N ASN A 416 -2.77 20.91 30.51
CA ASN A 416 -3.86 21.60 29.81
C ASN A 416 -4.67 20.70 28.86
N GLY A 417 -4.03 19.68 28.28
CA GLY A 417 -4.63 18.71 27.36
C GLY A 417 -5.03 17.38 28.00
N ALA A 418 -5.02 17.31 29.33
CA ALA A 418 -5.42 16.13 30.07
C ALA A 418 -6.90 15.81 29.83
N VAL A 419 -7.19 14.52 29.63
CA VAL A 419 -8.56 14.00 29.47
C VAL A 419 -8.85 12.99 30.57
N SER A 420 -10.10 12.92 31.02
CA SER A 420 -10.50 12.14 32.20
C SER A 420 -10.17 10.64 32.12
N TRP A 421 -10.10 10.09 30.90
CA TRP A 421 -9.91 8.66 30.66
C TRP A 421 -8.47 8.23 30.39
N GLN A 422 -7.52 9.15 30.22
CA GLN A 422 -6.16 8.78 29.78
C GLN A 422 -5.33 7.97 30.79
N GLN A 423 -5.79 7.87 32.03
CA GLN A 423 -5.18 7.04 33.07
C GLN A 423 -5.79 5.65 33.15
N MET A 424 -6.93 5.41 32.48
CA MET A 424 -7.64 4.13 32.48
C MET A 424 -7.03 3.12 31.50
N PHE A 425 -6.25 3.61 30.53
CA PHE A 425 -5.56 2.79 29.54
C PHE A 425 -4.07 2.69 29.92
N HIS A 426 -3.53 1.47 29.95
CA HIS A 426 -2.13 1.19 30.29
C HIS A 426 -1.41 0.43 29.18
#